data_AF-A0A4Q5RL46-F1
#
_entry.id   AF-A0A4Q5RL46-F1
#
_cell.length_a   1.000
_cell.length_b   1.000
_cell.length_c   1.000
_cell.angle_alpha   90.00
_cell.angle_beta   90.00
_cell.angle_gamma   90.00
#
_symmetry.space_group_name_H-M   'P 1'
#
loop_
_entity.id
_entity.type
_entity.pdbx_description
1 polymer ?
#
loop_
_entity_poly.entity_id
_entity_poly.type
_entity_poly.pdbx_seq_one_letter_code
_entity_poly.pdbx_strand_id
1 'polypeptide(L)'
;MNEEILYEPEAEQELFEHLRIVVDKGQALLRIDKFLMNRMENVTRNRIQNGIDLGNVLVNDKPVKASYKVKPQDVISVVLPHPPRDTEVYPENLPLNIVYEDDDVLIINKVAG
;
A
#
# COMPACT_ATOMS: atom_id res chain seq x y z
N MET A 1 -37.29 -13.78 -20.25
CA MET A 1 -36.39 -14.38 -19.24
C MET A 1 -35.37 -13.30 -18.98
N ASN A 2 -35.64 -12.51 -17.94
CA ASN A 2 -34.89 -11.30 -17.62
C ASN A 2 -33.58 -11.73 -16.98
N GLU A 3 -32.45 -11.45 -17.63
CA GLU A 3 -31.17 -11.41 -16.95
C GLU A 3 -31.00 -9.99 -16.41
N GLU A 4 -31.47 -9.79 -15.18
CA GLU A 4 -31.08 -8.65 -14.37
C GLU A 4 -29.58 -8.75 -14.12
N ILE A 5 -28.81 -7.98 -14.90
CA ILE A 5 -27.43 -7.67 -14.59
C ILE A 5 -27.46 -6.85 -13.30
N LEU A 6 -27.26 -7.53 -12.17
CA LEU A 6 -27.01 -6.91 -10.88
C LEU A 6 -25.70 -6.14 -11.00
N TYR A 7 -25.81 -4.83 -11.25
CA TYR A 7 -24.74 -3.88 -10.94
C TYR A 7 -24.54 -3.97 -9.43
N GLU A 8 -23.50 -4.69 -8.99
CA GLU A 8 -22.99 -4.53 -7.65
C GLU A 8 -22.61 -3.05 -7.52
N PRO A 9 -23.27 -2.28 -6.62
CA PRO A 9 -22.91 -0.89 -6.43
C PRO A 9 -21.45 -0.87 -6.02
N GLU A 10 -20.66 -0.05 -6.72
CA GLU A 10 -19.27 0.25 -6.38
C GLU A 10 -19.20 0.42 -4.88
N ALA A 11 -18.61 -0.58 -4.20
CA ALA A 11 -18.49 -0.58 -2.76
C ALA A 11 -17.88 0.78 -2.38
N GLU A 12 -18.67 1.62 -1.72
CA GLU A 12 -18.17 2.81 -1.04
C GLU A 12 -16.91 2.35 -0.33
N GLN A 13 -15.77 2.93 -0.72
CA GLN A 13 -14.47 2.50 -0.23
C GLN A 13 -14.45 2.76 1.28
N GLU A 14 -14.89 1.77 2.06
CA GLU A 14 -14.89 1.83 3.51
C GLU A 14 -13.43 2.01 3.93
N LEU A 15 -13.10 3.23 4.33
CA LEU A 15 -11.80 3.58 4.86
C LEU A 15 -11.70 2.94 6.25
N PHE A 16 -11.11 1.75 6.33
CA PHE A 16 -10.85 1.11 7.62
C PHE A 16 -9.71 1.83 8.34
N GLU A 17 -9.90 2.13 9.62
CA GLU A 17 -8.82 2.55 10.52
C GLU A 17 -7.86 1.38 10.70
N HIS A 18 -6.75 1.40 9.95
CA HIS A 18 -5.77 0.30 9.97
C HIS A 18 -4.78 0.44 11.13
N LEU A 19 -4.50 1.67 11.56
CA LEU A 19 -3.53 1.91 12.61
C LEU A 19 -3.78 3.24 13.32
N ARG A 20 -3.84 3.21 14.64
CA ARG A 20 -3.90 4.40 15.50
C ARG A 20 -2.75 4.41 16.49
N ILE A 21 -1.97 5.47 16.46
CA ILE A 21 -0.79 5.65 17.30
C ILE A 21 -0.98 6.90 18.15
N VAL A 22 -0.90 6.76 19.47
CA VAL A 22 -0.79 7.90 20.37
C VAL A 22 0.68 8.18 20.63
N VAL A 23 1.11 9.41 20.38
CA VAL A 23 2.52 9.79 20.50
C VAL A 23 2.91 9.98 21.97
N ASP A 24 4.00 9.33 22.37
CA ASP A 24 4.51 9.37 23.74
C ASP A 24 4.94 10.78 24.17
N LYS A 25 4.84 11.06 25.48
CA LYS A 25 5.19 12.37 26.07
C LYS A 25 6.64 12.80 25.81
N GLY A 26 7.55 11.84 25.64
CA GLY A 26 8.97 12.07 25.39
C GLY A 26 9.35 12.16 23.90
N GLN A 27 8.40 12.13 22.98
CA GLN A 27 8.69 12.12 21.56
C GLN A 27 9.37 13.42 21.12
N ALA A 28 10.56 13.30 20.53
CA ALA A 28 11.23 14.42 19.89
C ALA A 28 10.48 14.86 18.61
N LEU A 29 10.54 16.16 18.32
CA LEU A 29 9.95 16.75 17.11
C LEU A 29 10.54 16.11 15.85
N LEU A 30 9.80 15.17 15.27
CA LEU A 30 10.20 14.39 14.11
C LEU A 30 9.17 14.59 13.00
N ARG A 31 9.60 14.55 11.75
CA ARG A 31 8.67 14.55 10.62
C ARG A 31 7.81 13.29 10.64
N ILE A 32 6.54 13.41 10.26
CA ILE A 32 5.56 12.32 10.30
C ILE A 32 5.97 11.12 9.44
N ASP A 33 6.58 11.36 8.27
CA ASP A 33 7.09 10.30 7.40
C ASP A 33 8.12 9.42 8.13
N LYS A 34 9.09 10.05 8.80
CA LYS A 34 10.13 9.35 9.57
C LYS A 34 9.57 8.74 10.86
N PHE A 35 8.58 9.37 11.48
CA PHE A 35 7.89 8.81 12.64
C PHE A 35 7.17 7.50 12.29
N LEU A 36 6.41 7.48 11.19
CA LEU A 36 5.69 6.30 10.72
C LEU A 36 6.64 5.19 10.28
N MET A 37 7.73 5.52 9.57
CA MET A 37 8.77 4.55 9.21
C MET A 37 9.39 3.83 10.42
N ASN A 38 9.49 4.50 11.57
CA ASN A 38 10.03 3.91 12.79
C ASN A 38 9.01 3.07 13.57
N ARG A 39 7.71 3.24 13.30
CA ARG A 39 6.62 2.57 14.03
C ARG A 39 5.94 1.48 13.22
N MET A 40 5.95 1.57 11.90
CA MET A 40 5.38 0.59 10.99
C MET A 40 6.49 -0.29 10.43
N GLU A 41 6.54 -1.55 10.86
CA GLU A 41 7.40 -2.54 10.23
C GLU A 41 6.84 -2.93 8.85
N ASN A 42 7.71 -3.26 7.90
CA ASN A 42 7.34 -3.72 6.55
C ASN A 42 6.61 -2.72 5.65
N VAL A 43 6.69 -1.41 5.93
CA VAL A 43 6.14 -0.38 5.04
C VAL A 43 7.26 0.37 4.32
N THR A 44 7.16 0.47 2.99
CA THR A 44 8.12 1.24 2.20
C THR A 44 7.90 2.73 2.37
N ARG A 45 8.97 3.52 2.26
CA ARG A 45 8.91 4.99 2.30
C ARG A 45 7.93 5.56 1.28
N ASN A 46 7.88 4.97 0.08
CA ASN A 46 6.98 5.41 -0.99
C ASN A 46 5.50 5.22 -0.61
N ARG A 47 5.18 4.11 0.07
CA ARG A 47 3.82 3.83 0.53
C ARG A 47 3.36 4.83 1.61
N ILE A 48 4.23 5.20 2.54
CA ILE A 48 3.93 6.24 3.54
C ILE A 48 3.71 7.60 2.87
N GLN A 49 4.57 8.00 1.94
CA GLN A 49 4.42 9.28 1.24
C GLN A 49 3.12 9.34 0.45
N ASN A 50 2.82 8.31 -0.34
CA ASN A 50 1.57 8.21 -1.06
C ASN A 50 0.36 8.26 -0.11
N GLY A 51 0.41 7.55 1.03
CA GLY A 51 -0.65 7.61 2.03
C GLY A 51 -0.86 9.01 2.59
N ILE A 52 0.22 9.74 2.88
CA ILE A 52 0.14 11.12 3.36
C ILE A 52 -0.44 12.05 2.28
N ASP A 53 0.03 11.93 1.04
CA ASP A 53 -0.40 12.77 -0.08
C ASP A 53 -1.86 12.52 -0.48
N LEU A 54 -2.34 11.27 -0.32
CA LEU A 54 -3.75 10.89 -0.51
C LEU A 54 -4.65 11.30 0.66
N GLY A 55 -4.11 11.86 1.74
CA GLY A 55 -4.88 12.24 2.93
C GLY A 55 -5.27 11.07 3.83
N ASN A 56 -4.67 9.90 3.61
CA ASN A 56 -4.91 8.67 4.38
C ASN A 56 -4.20 8.68 5.75
N VAL A 57 -3.37 9.67 6.02
CA VAL A 57 -2.69 9.86 7.31
C VAL A 57 -3.22 11.12 7.98
N LEU A 58 -3.86 10.93 9.12
CA LEU A 58 -4.49 11.96 9.92
C LEU A 58 -3.69 12.20 11.20
N VAL A 59 -3.58 13.45 11.61
CA VAL A 59 -3.09 13.85 12.94
C VAL A 59 -4.19 14.63 13.62
N ASN A 60 -4.67 14.14 14.77
CA ASN A 60 -5.81 14.69 15.49
C ASN A 60 -7.00 14.93 14.53
N ASP A 61 -7.35 13.89 13.77
CA ASP A 61 -8.45 13.84 12.81
C ASP A 61 -8.33 14.79 11.61
N LYS A 62 -7.12 15.32 11.35
CA LYS A 62 -6.87 16.23 10.22
C LYS A 62 -5.78 15.69 9.29
N PRO A 63 -5.96 15.74 7.96
CA PRO A 63 -4.91 15.37 7.03
C PRO A 63 -3.73 16.34 7.15
N VAL A 64 -2.52 15.81 7.07
CA VAL A 64 -1.29 16.60 7.20
C VAL A 64 -0.35 16.34 6.03
N LYS A 65 0.62 17.25 5.82
CA LYS A 65 1.70 17.04 4.84
C LYS A 65 2.82 16.21 5.43
N ALA A 66 3.65 15.59 4.57
CA ALA A 66 4.80 14.80 5.01
C ALA A 66 5.84 15.57 5.83
N SER A 67 5.84 16.91 5.72
CA SER A 67 6.68 17.82 6.51
C SER A 67 6.16 18.08 7.92
N TYR A 68 4.97 17.59 8.28
CA TYR A 68 4.39 17.78 9.61
C TYR A 68 5.30 17.25 10.68
N LYS A 69 5.58 18.07 11.71
CA LYS A 69 6.39 17.68 12.86
C LYS A 69 5.47 17.14 13.95
N VAL A 70 5.59 15.85 14.20
CA VAL A 70 4.87 15.11 15.23
C VAL A 70 5.23 15.66 16.60
N LYS A 71 4.21 15.94 17.40
CA LYS A 71 4.31 16.45 18.77
C LYS A 71 3.93 15.36 19.76
N PRO A 72 4.45 15.44 21.00
CA PRO A 72 3.95 14.63 22.09
C PRO A 72 2.42 14.73 22.21
N GLN A 73 1.75 13.60 22.48
CA GLN A 73 0.30 13.47 22.62
C GLN A 73 -0.52 13.62 21.32
N ASP A 74 0.12 13.80 20.16
CA ASP A 74 -0.60 13.72 18.90
C ASP A 74 -1.21 12.32 18.72
N VAL A 75 -2.43 12.27 18.18
CA VAL A 75 -3.08 11.05 17.75
C VAL A 75 -2.92 10.92 16.25
N ILE A 76 -2.18 9.91 15.80
CA ILE A 76 -1.95 9.64 14.39
C ILE A 76 -2.85 8.47 13.98
N SER A 77 -3.70 8.67 12.98
CA SER A 77 -4.56 7.63 12.43
C SER A 77 -4.20 7.40 10.96
N VAL A 78 -4.05 6.14 10.57
CA VAL A 78 -3.78 5.73 9.19
C VAL A 78 -5.01 4.97 8.68
N VAL A 79 -5.70 5.58 7.73
CA VAL A 79 -6.92 5.08 7.08
C VAL A 79 -6.57 4.70 5.65
N LEU A 80 -6.19 3.45 5.43
CA LEU A 80 -5.84 2.95 4.10
C LEU A 80 -7.09 2.33 3.45
N PRO A 81 -7.32 2.54 2.15
CA PRO A 81 -8.21 1.66 1.39
C PRO A 81 -7.63 0.24 1.44
N HIS A 82 -8.53 -0.75 1.37
CA HIS A 82 -8.31 -2.20 1.48
C HIS A 82 -6.89 -2.70 1.09
N PRO A 83 -6.33 -3.71 1.77
CA PRO A 83 -4.98 -4.21 1.48
C PRO A 83 -4.77 -4.45 -0.02
N PRO A 84 -3.54 -4.20 -0.54
CA PRO A 84 -3.25 -4.35 -1.95
C PRO A 84 -3.68 -5.75 -2.40
N ARG A 85 -4.35 -5.79 -3.56
CA ARG A 85 -4.73 -7.03 -4.23
C ARG A 85 -3.57 -8.00 -4.22
N ASP A 86 -3.88 -9.26 -3.94
CA ASP A 86 -2.97 -10.39 -3.90
C ASP A 86 -1.89 -10.26 -4.98
N THR A 87 -0.64 -10.04 -4.58
CA THR A 87 0.52 -9.95 -5.49
C THR A 87 1.10 -11.32 -5.82
N GLU A 88 0.41 -12.39 -5.41
CA GLU A 88 0.80 -13.76 -5.77
C GLU A 88 0.77 -13.91 -7.30
N VAL A 89 1.96 -14.11 -7.86
CA VAL A 89 2.12 -14.45 -9.28
C VAL A 89 1.75 -15.92 -9.41
N TYR A 90 0.55 -16.19 -9.88
CA TYR A 90 0.12 -17.54 -10.19
C TYR A 90 0.82 -18.02 -11.47
N PRO A 91 1.36 -19.25 -11.49
CA PRO A 91 1.91 -19.82 -12.71
C PRO A 91 0.79 -19.96 -13.74
N GLU A 92 0.89 -19.23 -14.84
CA GLU A 92 0.02 -19.39 -16.00
C GLU A 92 0.60 -20.46 -16.94
N ASN A 93 -0.28 -21.30 -17.49
CA ASN A 93 0.13 -22.34 -18.43
C ASN A 93 0.39 -21.72 -19.82
N LEU A 94 1.57 -21.14 -20.01
CA LEU A 94 2.01 -20.53 -21.26
C LEU A 94 2.98 -21.47 -21.99
N PRO A 95 2.67 -21.92 -23.22
CA PRO A 95 3.60 -22.74 -23.99
C PRO A 95 4.82 -21.90 -24.40
N LEU A 96 5.98 -22.19 -23.80
CA LEU A 96 7.25 -21.54 -24.11
C LEU A 96 7.88 -22.18 -25.35
N ASN A 97 8.27 -21.35 -26.32
CA ASN A 97 9.07 -21.80 -27.45
C ASN A 97 10.55 -21.78 -27.07
N ILE A 98 11.03 -22.87 -26.48
CA ILE A 98 12.42 -23.04 -26.03
C ILE A 98 13.28 -23.45 -27.23
N VAL A 99 14.27 -22.62 -27.58
CA VAL A 99 15.20 -22.88 -28.68
C VAL A 99 16.38 -23.72 -28.20
N TYR A 100 16.77 -23.55 -26.93
CA TYR A 100 17.89 -24.26 -26.31
C TYR A 100 17.76 -24.23 -24.79
N GLU A 101 18.16 -25.32 -24.13
CA GLU A 101 18.17 -25.49 -22.68
C GLU A 101 19.33 -26.39 -22.27
N ASP A 102 20.11 -25.96 -21.27
CA ASP A 102 21.08 -26.79 -20.55
C ASP A 102 21.00 -26.50 -19.04
N ASP A 103 21.92 -27.10 -18.26
CA ASP A 103 21.93 -26.99 -16.80
C ASP A 103 22.20 -25.55 -16.30
N ASP A 104 22.72 -24.66 -17.14
CA ASP A 104 23.12 -23.31 -16.78
C ASP A 104 22.29 -22.21 -17.49
N VAL A 105 21.70 -22.48 -18.65
CA VAL A 105 21.06 -21.46 -19.52
C VAL A 105 19.81 -21.98 -20.26
N LEU A 106 18.78 -21.12 -20.31
CA LEU A 106 17.56 -21.30 -21.11
C LEU A 106 17.42 -20.17 -22.14
N ILE A 107 17.32 -20.52 -23.44
CA ILE A 107 17.06 -19.58 -24.54
C ILE A 107 15.63 -19.78 -25.04
N ILE A 108 14.80 -18.75 -24.86
CA ILE A 108 13.41 -18.73 -25.35
C ILE A 108 13.27 -17.82 -26.57
N ASN A 109 12.52 -18.27 -27.58
CA ASN A 109 12.09 -17.42 -28.69
C ASN A 109 10.80 -16.70 -28.31
N LYS A 110 10.95 -15.51 -27.72
CA LYS A 110 9.82 -14.61 -27.50
C LYS A 110 9.45 -13.96 -28.83
N VAL A 111 8.28 -14.29 -29.36
CA VAL A 111 7.72 -13.56 -30.51
C VAL A 111 7.63 -12.08 -30.17
N ALA A 112 7.92 -11.21 -31.14
CA ALA A 112 7.69 -9.78 -30.98
C ALA A 112 6.19 -9.55 -30.71
N GLY A 113 5.88 -8.65 -29.78
CA GLY A 113 4.52 -8.34 -29.36
C GLY A 113 3.67 -7.71 -30.46
#